data_AF-A0A979G4P2-F1
#
_entry.id   AF-A0A979G4P2-F1
#
_cell.length_a   1.000
_cell.length_b   1.000
_cell.length_c   1.000
_cell.angle_alpha   90.00
_cell.angle_beta   90.00
_cell.angle_gamma   90.00
#
_symmetry.space_group_name_H-M   'P 1'
#
loop_
_entity.id
_entity.type
_entity.pdbx_description
1 polymer ?
#
loop_
_entity_poly.entity_id
_entity_poly.type
_entity_poly.pdbx_seq_one_letter_code
_entity_poly.pdbx_strand_id
1 'polypeptide(L)'
;MKQFYCLGLLLALTLTLYARQDSLVALPAGYLKEVKAKTDRLQQQVNRCTEKAITAQIKLEEKLHKQYSRVNPAAAESLFKSSLDSLQQLKERLRSKVAKPLSELGFASPYMDSLKTTLNFLNDSKLAALKDNKAVNEALEKMNGLEDRLGQAGSVQDFLTERKQLLNTELAKYTQLAGSLKHLNKDTYYYTKQLQEYKEAFKDKKKAEAKAMELLNKVPAYKDFLAKHSQLAGLFNLKLTDGKRSVEGLQTRSVVEATIQEKVGTSPQAKQAVSEAMDKASQKFDELKKRFPSLNNAGEMPDFKPNNMKTKKLADRLEWGGNLQFKRNSTFLPTTTNMALQLAYKFNEKTSAGVGLSYALGMGSDLDHIKLSHQGLGLRSFFEMKVKASFFAVAGGEANYLSHIRQVGELTSFQKWQPSALVGAELKHTIKGKWKGGLQVLYDVIAHTQAPRQSPWQFRFIYTKSK
;
A
#
# COMPACT_ATOMS: atom_id res chain seq x y z
N MET A 1 36.99 -30.54 64.82
CA MET A 1 37.18 -30.80 63.37
C MET A 1 35.85 -31.06 62.65
N LYS A 2 34.92 -30.07 62.56
CA LYS A 2 33.68 -30.18 61.76
C LYS A 2 33.12 -28.83 61.28
N GLN A 3 33.97 -27.80 61.09
CA GLN A 3 33.49 -26.46 60.68
C GLN A 3 34.17 -25.85 59.46
N PHE A 4 35.12 -26.53 58.82
CA PHE A 4 35.82 -25.99 57.63
C PHE A 4 35.34 -26.54 56.28
N TYR A 5 34.39 -27.48 56.23
CA TYR A 5 33.86 -28.01 54.97
C TYR A 5 32.64 -27.25 54.42
N CYS A 6 31.98 -26.39 55.22
CA CYS A 6 30.80 -25.65 54.75
C CYS A 6 31.15 -24.35 54.00
N LEU A 7 32.35 -23.79 54.16
CA LEU A 7 32.72 -22.54 53.48
C LEU A 7 33.19 -22.76 52.03
N GLY A 8 33.81 -23.91 51.73
CA GLY A 8 34.24 -24.26 50.37
C GLY A 8 33.08 -24.64 49.43
N LEU A 9 31.99 -25.18 49.98
CA LEU A 9 30.81 -25.59 49.21
C LEU A 9 29.89 -24.40 48.90
N LEU A 10 29.92 -23.34 49.71
CA LEU A 10 29.17 -22.10 49.48
C LEU A 10 29.85 -21.19 48.45
N LEU A 11 31.19 -21.19 48.36
CA LEU A 11 31.92 -20.47 47.32
C LEU A 11 31.92 -21.17 45.95
N ALA A 12 31.78 -22.50 45.93
CA ALA A 12 31.56 -23.26 44.69
C ALA A 12 30.11 -23.16 44.15
N LEU A 13 29.13 -22.84 45.02
CA LEU A 13 27.75 -22.57 44.60
C LEU A 13 27.52 -21.11 44.13
N THR A 14 28.32 -20.14 44.58
CA THR A 14 28.19 -18.74 44.11
C THR A 14 28.88 -18.47 42.77
N LEU A 15 29.85 -19.30 42.36
CA LEU A 15 30.50 -19.19 41.05
C LEU A 15 29.77 -19.95 39.93
N THR A 16 28.80 -20.81 40.26
CA THR A 16 27.93 -21.46 39.26
C THR A 16 26.61 -20.72 39.05
N LEU A 17 26.26 -19.75 39.90
CA LEU A 17 25.08 -18.88 39.73
C LEU A 17 25.35 -17.59 38.92
N TYR A 18 26.59 -17.30 38.53
CA TYR A 18 26.91 -16.25 37.56
C TYR A 18 27.09 -16.74 36.12
N ALA A 19 26.85 -18.03 35.85
CA ALA A 19 26.45 -18.47 34.53
C ALA A 19 24.93 -18.33 34.44
N ARG A 20 24.42 -17.10 34.32
CA ARG A 20 23.06 -16.90 33.82
C ARG A 20 23.04 -17.56 32.44
N GLN A 21 22.50 -18.77 32.37
CA GLN A 21 21.99 -19.32 31.13
C GLN A 21 20.93 -18.32 30.65
N ASP A 22 21.36 -17.33 29.88
CA ASP A 22 20.56 -16.64 28.89
C ASP A 22 20.10 -17.74 27.93
N SER A 23 19.10 -18.50 28.37
CA SER A 23 18.49 -19.58 27.62
C SER A 23 17.92 -18.92 26.38
N LEU A 24 18.63 -19.16 25.28
CA LEU A 24 18.33 -18.69 23.95
C LEU A 24 16.87 -18.98 23.65
N VAL A 25 16.08 -17.90 23.57
CA VAL A 25 14.67 -18.04 23.24
C VAL A 25 14.59 -18.63 21.84
N ALA A 26 14.05 -19.85 21.74
CA ALA A 26 13.86 -20.51 20.46
C ALA A 26 12.95 -19.65 19.60
N LEU A 27 13.52 -19.03 18.56
CA LEU A 27 12.76 -18.23 17.61
C LEU A 27 11.78 -19.14 16.85
N PRO A 28 10.60 -18.62 16.46
CA PRO A 28 9.71 -19.34 15.57
C PRO A 28 10.47 -19.76 14.29
N ALA A 29 10.40 -21.04 13.92
CA ALA A 29 11.15 -21.61 12.78
C ALA A 29 10.91 -20.89 11.43
N GLY A 30 9.82 -20.12 11.32
CA GLY A 30 9.48 -19.32 10.14
C GLY A 30 9.99 -17.88 10.15
N TYR A 31 10.58 -17.38 11.25
CA TYR A 31 10.91 -15.95 11.40
C TYR A 31 11.88 -15.46 10.33
N LEU A 32 13.07 -16.08 10.22
CA LEU A 32 14.10 -15.67 9.26
C LEU A 32 13.61 -15.81 7.81
N LYS A 33 12.87 -16.89 7.51
CA LYS A 33 12.24 -17.10 6.20
C LYS A 33 11.22 -16.00 5.87
N GLU A 34 10.42 -15.59 6.85
CA GLU A 34 9.41 -14.55 6.70
C GLU A 34 10.02 -13.16 6.50
N VAL A 35 11.04 -12.80 7.29
CA VAL A 35 11.81 -11.56 7.14
C VAL A 35 12.50 -11.53 5.78
N LYS A 36 13.25 -12.58 5.41
CA LYS A 36 13.92 -12.71 4.11
C LYS A 36 12.94 -12.52 2.94
N ALA A 37 11.83 -13.26 2.94
CA ALA A 37 10.83 -13.20 1.86
C ALA A 37 10.14 -11.83 1.78
N LYS A 38 9.85 -11.20 2.93
CA LYS A 38 9.24 -9.87 2.99
C LYS A 38 10.19 -8.80 2.46
N THR A 39 11.45 -8.84 2.86
CA THR A 39 12.52 -7.93 2.42
C THR A 39 12.80 -8.07 0.93
N ASP A 40 12.98 -9.30 0.43
CA ASP A 40 13.24 -9.56 -1.00
C ASP A 40 12.08 -9.09 -1.89
N ARG A 41 10.84 -9.36 -1.47
CA ARG A 41 9.65 -8.89 -2.19
C ARG A 41 9.60 -7.37 -2.26
N LEU A 42 9.87 -6.69 -1.15
CA LEU A 42 9.86 -5.23 -1.12
C LEU A 42 10.96 -4.64 -1.98
N GLN A 43 12.17 -5.20 -1.92
CA GLN A 43 13.31 -4.80 -2.73
C GLN A 43 12.97 -4.87 -4.22
N GLN A 44 12.37 -5.98 -4.68
CA GLN A 44 11.91 -6.12 -6.06
C GLN A 44 10.83 -5.11 -6.44
N GLN A 45 9.88 -4.83 -5.54
CA GLN A 45 8.81 -3.88 -5.77
C GLN A 45 9.31 -2.44 -5.89
N VAL A 46 10.25 -2.04 -5.03
CA VAL A 46 10.93 -0.74 -5.07
C VAL A 46 11.69 -0.61 -6.37
N ASN A 47 12.59 -1.55 -6.70
CA ASN A 47 13.36 -1.54 -7.94
C ASN A 47 12.49 -1.39 -9.18
N ARG A 48 11.44 -2.22 -9.28
CA ARG A 48 10.54 -2.21 -10.42
C ARG A 48 9.77 -0.89 -10.53
N CYS A 49 9.38 -0.31 -9.40
CA CYS A 49 8.68 0.97 -9.38
C CYS A 49 9.61 2.11 -9.79
N THR A 50 10.82 2.16 -9.25
CA THR A 50 11.83 3.18 -9.57
C THR A 50 12.27 3.09 -11.03
N GLU A 51 12.56 1.90 -11.56
CA GLU A 51 12.92 1.73 -12.97
C GLU A 51 11.79 2.19 -13.91
N LYS A 52 10.53 1.89 -13.56
CA LYS A 52 9.36 2.38 -14.29
C LYS A 52 9.25 3.90 -14.26
N ALA A 53 9.45 4.52 -13.09
CA ALA A 53 9.40 5.97 -12.95
C ALA A 53 10.47 6.66 -13.79
N ILE A 54 11.72 6.19 -13.74
CA ILE A 54 12.80 6.71 -14.59
C ILE A 54 12.49 6.52 -16.07
N THR A 55 12.02 5.35 -16.47
CA THR A 55 11.70 5.08 -17.88
C THR A 55 10.53 5.96 -18.37
N ALA A 56 9.52 6.19 -17.52
CA ALA A 56 8.44 7.10 -17.83
C ALA A 56 8.94 8.55 -17.96
N GLN A 57 9.82 8.97 -17.04
CA GLN A 57 10.43 10.30 -17.06
C GLN A 57 11.23 10.53 -18.34
N ILE A 58 12.09 9.58 -18.74
CA ILE A 58 12.88 9.66 -19.97
C ILE A 58 11.96 9.90 -21.17
N LYS A 59 10.93 9.05 -21.33
CA LYS A 59 9.98 9.18 -22.45
C LYS A 59 9.23 10.52 -22.43
N LEU A 60 8.92 11.03 -21.25
CA LEU A 60 8.21 12.29 -21.09
C LEU A 60 9.13 13.47 -21.42
N GLU A 61 10.38 13.44 -20.97
CA GLU A 61 11.38 14.46 -21.27
C GLU A 61 11.78 14.45 -22.75
N GLU A 62 11.92 13.29 -23.40
CA GLU A 62 12.11 13.19 -24.86
C GLU A 62 10.94 13.83 -25.62
N LYS A 63 9.70 13.59 -25.15
CA LYS A 63 8.52 14.21 -25.74
C LYS A 63 8.51 15.72 -25.52
N LEU A 64 8.82 16.20 -24.31
CA LEU A 64 8.90 17.62 -24.00
C LEU A 64 10.01 18.30 -24.80
N HIS A 65 11.18 17.69 -24.93
CA HIS A 65 12.28 18.16 -25.78
C HIS A 65 11.80 18.30 -27.22
N LYS A 66 11.22 17.25 -27.82
CA LYS A 66 10.69 17.32 -29.19
C LYS A 66 9.64 18.43 -29.38
N GLN A 67 8.78 18.64 -28.39
CA GLN A 67 7.75 19.69 -28.46
C GLN A 67 8.34 21.09 -28.27
N TYR A 68 9.28 21.25 -27.33
CA TYR A 68 9.89 22.53 -27.00
C TYR A 68 10.93 22.98 -28.01
N SER A 69 11.66 22.04 -28.63
CA SER A 69 12.59 22.32 -29.73
C SER A 69 11.92 22.95 -30.95
N ARG A 70 10.60 22.75 -31.14
CA ARG A 70 9.82 23.46 -32.18
C ARG A 70 9.59 24.93 -31.87
N VAL A 71 9.74 25.32 -30.62
CA VAL A 71 9.55 26.69 -30.13
C VAL A 71 10.90 27.38 -29.97
N ASN A 72 11.83 26.73 -29.28
CA ASN A 72 13.19 27.21 -29.06
C ASN A 72 14.18 26.03 -29.03
N PRO A 73 14.84 25.72 -30.16
CA PRO A 73 15.79 24.61 -30.26
C PRO A 73 16.98 24.72 -29.29
N ALA A 74 17.56 25.91 -29.14
CA ALA A 74 18.75 26.11 -28.32
C ALA A 74 18.45 25.96 -26.82
N ALA A 75 17.34 26.53 -26.35
CA ALA A 75 16.90 26.38 -24.97
C ALA A 75 16.43 24.95 -24.65
N ALA A 76 15.88 24.23 -25.63
CA ALA A 76 15.51 22.84 -25.44
C ALA A 76 16.73 21.93 -25.26
N GLU A 77 17.79 22.13 -26.06
CA GLU A 77 19.00 21.33 -25.92
C GLU A 77 19.66 21.53 -24.55
N SER A 78 19.76 22.77 -24.07
CA SER A 78 20.34 23.06 -22.75
C SER A 78 19.49 22.53 -21.58
N LEU A 79 18.16 22.53 -21.70
CA LEU A 79 17.24 22.13 -20.62
C LEU A 79 17.11 20.61 -20.44
N PHE A 80 17.27 19.83 -21.52
CA PHE A 80 16.96 18.39 -21.54
C PHE A 80 18.17 17.47 -21.67
N LYS A 81 19.24 17.86 -22.38
CA LYS A 81 20.36 16.96 -22.68
C LYS A 81 21.00 16.35 -21.43
N SER A 82 21.46 17.21 -20.51
CA SER A 82 22.10 16.78 -19.26
C SER A 82 21.17 15.96 -18.36
N SER A 83 19.87 16.27 -18.38
CA SER A 83 18.84 15.54 -17.64
C SER A 83 18.62 14.14 -18.18
N LEU A 84 18.51 13.99 -19.50
CA LEU A 84 18.34 12.70 -20.16
C LEU A 84 19.55 11.79 -19.90
N ASP A 85 20.77 12.32 -20.00
CA ASP A 85 22.00 11.60 -19.66
C ASP A 85 21.99 11.15 -18.19
N SER A 86 21.61 12.05 -17.27
CA SER A 86 21.50 11.74 -15.84
C SER A 86 20.47 10.65 -15.55
N LEU A 87 19.31 10.70 -16.22
CA LEU A 87 18.25 9.68 -16.09
C LEU A 87 18.69 8.32 -16.64
N GLN A 88 19.44 8.29 -17.74
CA GLN A 88 20.01 7.06 -18.29
C GLN A 88 21.03 6.45 -17.33
N GLN A 89 21.93 7.27 -16.77
CA GLN A 89 22.88 6.81 -15.75
C GLN A 89 22.19 6.28 -14.50
N LEU A 90 21.15 6.97 -14.01
CA LEU A 90 20.35 6.48 -12.88
C LEU A 90 19.69 5.12 -13.20
N LYS A 91 19.16 4.95 -14.42
CA LYS A 91 18.60 3.68 -14.89
C LYS A 91 19.62 2.56 -14.91
N GLU A 92 20.84 2.82 -15.37
CA GLU A 92 21.94 1.85 -15.40
C GLU A 92 22.42 1.48 -14.00
N ARG A 93 22.56 2.47 -13.10
CA ARG A 93 22.92 2.25 -11.70
C ARG A 93 21.87 1.41 -10.95
N LEU A 94 20.58 1.54 -11.29
CA LEU A 94 19.57 0.63 -10.74
C LEU A 94 19.75 -0.82 -11.19
N ARG A 95 20.27 -1.04 -12.39
CA ARG A 95 20.48 -2.39 -12.93
C ARG A 95 21.78 -3.02 -12.45
N SER A 96 22.75 -2.21 -12.02
CA SER A 96 24.00 -2.74 -11.47
C SER A 96 23.74 -3.44 -10.12
N LYS A 97 24.50 -4.51 -9.87
CA LYS A 97 24.53 -5.23 -8.59
C LYS A 97 25.39 -4.53 -7.54
N VAL A 98 26.22 -3.57 -7.97
CA VAL A 98 27.16 -2.84 -7.13
C VAL A 98 26.61 -1.44 -6.92
N ALA A 99 25.82 -1.29 -5.87
CA ALA A 99 25.56 0.02 -5.29
C ALA A 99 26.66 0.25 -4.26
N LYS A 100 27.46 1.32 -4.39
CA LYS A 100 28.08 1.85 -3.17
C LYS A 100 26.93 2.28 -2.26
N PRO A 101 27.00 2.00 -0.95
CA PRO A 101 26.01 2.52 -0.02
C PRO A 101 26.02 4.04 -0.17
N LEU A 102 24.94 4.61 -0.71
CA LEU A 102 24.71 6.04 -0.63
C LEU A 102 24.31 6.26 0.82
N SER A 103 25.29 6.64 1.63
CA SER A 103 25.11 6.79 3.07
C SER A 103 24.10 7.88 3.39
N GLU A 104 23.23 7.49 4.32
CA GLU A 104 22.56 8.31 5.32
C GLU A 104 21.40 9.22 4.86
N LEU A 105 20.28 9.05 5.56
CA LEU A 105 19.15 9.97 5.69
C LEU A 105 18.10 9.97 4.56
N GLY A 106 16.96 9.36 4.88
CA GLY A 106 15.68 9.64 4.20
C GLY A 106 14.69 8.47 4.18
N PHE A 107 15.18 7.23 4.27
CA PHE A 107 14.33 6.05 4.04
C PHE A 107 14.32 4.99 5.16
N ALA A 108 15.17 5.11 6.19
CA ALA A 108 15.19 4.17 7.30
C ALA A 108 13.95 4.33 8.20
N SER A 109 13.08 3.32 8.21
CA SER A 109 11.95 3.27 9.13
C SER A 109 12.40 2.75 10.50
N PRO A 110 11.82 3.24 11.63
CA PRO A 110 12.07 2.70 12.96
C PRO A 110 12.00 1.17 13.05
N TYR A 111 11.09 0.59 12.28
CA TYR A 111 10.88 -0.83 12.19
C TYR A 111 11.98 -1.57 11.40
N MET A 112 12.50 -0.97 10.33
CA MET A 112 13.60 -1.53 9.55
C MET A 112 14.90 -1.55 10.35
N ASP A 113 15.18 -0.46 11.08
CA ASP A 113 16.28 -0.36 12.03
C ASP A 113 16.17 -1.46 13.09
N SER A 114 15.00 -1.59 13.73
CA SER A 114 14.74 -2.67 14.70
C SER A 114 15.00 -4.06 14.13
N LEU A 115 14.55 -4.36 12.90
CA LEU A 115 14.80 -5.65 12.25
C LEU A 115 16.28 -5.86 11.94
N LYS A 116 16.99 -4.85 11.44
CA LYS A 116 18.42 -4.93 11.13
C LYS A 116 19.24 -5.15 12.40
N THR A 117 18.97 -4.37 13.46
CA THR A 117 19.59 -4.56 14.77
C THR A 117 19.28 -5.94 15.35
N THR A 118 18.05 -6.45 15.15
CA THR A 118 17.69 -7.81 15.55
C THR A 118 18.50 -8.86 14.79
N LEU A 119 18.61 -8.75 13.48
CA LEU A 119 19.39 -9.69 12.68
C LEU A 119 20.89 -9.63 13.03
N ASN A 120 21.41 -8.44 13.31
CA ASN A 120 22.78 -8.27 13.79
C ASN A 120 23.00 -8.89 15.16
N PHE A 121 22.03 -8.75 16.08
CA PHE A 121 22.05 -9.45 17.36
C PHE A 121 22.07 -10.96 17.16
N LEU A 122 21.21 -11.49 16.29
CA LEU A 122 21.16 -12.93 15.98
C LEU A 122 22.41 -13.45 15.27
N ASN A 123 23.18 -12.58 14.63
CA ASN A 123 24.45 -12.89 13.99
C ASN A 123 25.65 -12.76 14.95
N ASP A 124 25.45 -12.24 16.16
CA ASP A 124 26.51 -12.15 17.17
C ASP A 124 26.89 -13.57 17.64
N SER A 125 28.17 -13.90 17.52
CA SER A 125 28.75 -15.22 17.76
C SER A 125 28.61 -15.70 19.21
N LYS A 126 28.21 -14.83 20.14
CA LYS A 126 27.91 -15.17 21.53
C LYS A 126 26.59 -15.92 21.73
N LEU A 127 25.72 -15.98 20.72
CA LEU A 127 24.38 -16.58 20.77
C LEU A 127 24.30 -17.94 20.02
N ALA A 128 25.45 -18.61 19.86
CA ALA A 128 25.71 -19.76 18.99
C ALA A 128 24.90 -21.06 19.18
N ALA A 129 23.73 -21.06 19.86
CA ALA A 129 22.80 -22.18 19.79
C ALA A 129 21.80 -22.10 18.61
N LEU A 130 21.79 -21.01 17.84
CA LEU A 130 21.11 -20.96 16.55
C LEU A 130 22.03 -21.55 15.47
N LYS A 131 21.99 -22.87 15.29
CA LYS A 131 22.76 -23.69 14.33
C LYS A 131 22.63 -23.32 12.83
N ASP A 132 22.14 -22.13 12.48
CA ASP A 132 21.87 -21.75 11.10
C ASP A 132 22.33 -20.31 10.77
N ASN A 133 23.64 -20.06 10.96
CA ASN A 133 24.32 -18.80 10.57
C ASN A 133 24.05 -18.40 9.11
N LYS A 134 23.79 -19.38 8.23
CA LYS A 134 23.48 -19.12 6.82
C LYS A 134 22.16 -18.37 6.65
N ALA A 135 21.10 -18.79 7.33
CA ALA A 135 19.78 -18.16 7.20
C ALA A 135 19.76 -16.72 7.74
N VAL A 136 20.52 -16.44 8.80
CA VAL A 136 20.68 -15.09 9.36
C VAL A 136 21.46 -14.20 8.39
N ASN A 137 22.59 -14.69 7.87
CA ASN A 137 23.40 -13.96 6.89
C ASN A 137 22.61 -13.64 5.62
N GLU A 138 21.87 -14.61 5.07
CA GLU A 138 21.01 -14.38 3.91
C GLU A 138 19.92 -13.33 4.19
N ALA A 139 19.36 -13.29 5.40
CA ALA A 139 18.40 -12.27 5.79
C ALA A 139 19.04 -10.88 5.94
N LEU A 140 20.26 -10.81 6.48
CA LEU A 140 21.07 -9.57 6.58
C LEU A 140 21.46 -9.03 5.21
N GLU A 141 21.94 -9.87 4.30
CA GLU A 141 22.25 -9.48 2.92
C GLU A 141 21.05 -8.89 2.21
N LYS A 142 19.86 -9.53 2.36
CA LYS A 142 18.62 -8.99 1.82
C LYS A 142 18.23 -7.67 2.46
N MET A 143 18.45 -7.51 3.78
CA MET A 143 18.14 -6.26 4.48
C MET A 143 19.02 -5.11 4.00
N ASN A 144 20.33 -5.34 3.89
CA ASN A 144 21.27 -4.34 3.35
C ASN A 144 20.92 -4.01 1.89
N GLY A 145 20.61 -5.03 1.08
CA GLY A 145 20.15 -4.83 -0.28
C GLY A 145 18.87 -4.00 -0.38
N LEU A 146 17.89 -4.20 0.53
CA LEU A 146 16.69 -3.37 0.58
C LEU A 146 17.01 -1.92 0.97
N GLU A 147 17.87 -1.70 1.98
CA GLU A 147 18.30 -0.37 2.41
C GLU A 147 18.96 0.42 1.27
N ASP A 148 19.88 -0.23 0.54
CA ASP A 148 20.52 0.37 -0.64
C ASP A 148 19.50 0.76 -1.71
N ARG A 149 18.53 -0.11 -1.99
CA ARG A 149 17.48 0.16 -3.00
C ARG A 149 16.53 1.26 -2.57
N LEU A 150 16.21 1.35 -1.29
CA LEU A 150 15.40 2.44 -0.73
C LEU A 150 16.14 3.77 -0.77
N GLY A 151 17.45 3.78 -0.48
CA GLY A 151 18.31 4.96 -0.64
C GLY A 151 18.32 5.45 -2.09
N GLN A 152 18.59 4.55 -3.05
CA GLN A 152 18.52 4.86 -4.49
C GLN A 152 17.14 5.40 -4.90
N ALA A 153 16.06 4.78 -4.44
CA ALA A 153 14.71 5.21 -4.75
C ALA A 153 14.40 6.61 -4.20
N GLY A 154 14.95 6.95 -3.03
CA GLY A 154 14.92 8.30 -2.44
C GLY A 154 15.64 9.32 -3.32
N SER A 155 16.89 9.08 -3.68
CA SER A 155 17.63 10.00 -4.57
C SER A 155 16.93 10.21 -5.93
N VAL A 156 16.31 9.15 -6.48
CA VAL A 156 15.49 9.27 -7.68
C VAL A 156 14.22 10.09 -7.42
N GLN A 157 13.58 9.94 -6.27
CA GLN A 157 12.41 10.74 -5.89
C GLN A 157 12.77 12.24 -5.84
N ASP A 158 13.90 12.57 -5.21
CA ASP A 158 14.35 13.95 -5.08
C ASP A 158 14.65 14.55 -6.47
N PHE A 159 15.44 13.84 -7.28
CA PHE A 159 15.74 14.25 -8.66
C PHE A 159 14.48 14.48 -9.49
N LEU A 160 13.52 13.54 -9.47
CA LEU A 160 12.28 13.68 -10.24
C LEU A 160 11.39 14.82 -9.72
N THR A 161 11.47 15.13 -8.44
CA THR A 161 10.72 16.24 -7.83
C THR A 161 11.32 17.59 -8.21
N GLU A 162 12.64 17.72 -8.18
CA GLU A 162 13.37 18.90 -8.64
C GLU A 162 13.14 19.13 -10.14
N ARG A 163 13.26 18.08 -10.97
CA ARG A 163 12.96 18.16 -12.41
C ARG A 163 11.52 18.57 -12.68
N LYS A 164 10.56 18.04 -11.92
CA LYS A 164 9.17 18.48 -12.00
C LYS A 164 9.05 19.98 -11.75
N GLN A 165 9.65 20.50 -10.68
CA GLN A 165 9.59 21.92 -10.35
C GLN A 165 10.21 22.79 -11.46
N LEU A 166 11.42 22.45 -11.89
CA LEU A 166 12.13 23.18 -12.94
C LEU A 166 11.33 23.21 -14.25
N LEU A 167 10.85 22.06 -14.72
CA LEU A 167 10.10 21.97 -15.98
C LEU A 167 8.76 22.71 -15.91
N ASN A 168 8.07 22.73 -14.77
CA ASN A 168 6.87 23.55 -14.62
C ASN A 168 7.21 25.04 -14.66
N THR A 169 8.25 25.48 -13.96
CA THR A 169 8.66 26.90 -13.96
C THR A 169 9.03 27.39 -15.36
N GLU A 170 9.85 26.63 -16.09
CA GLU A 170 10.35 27.05 -17.40
C GLU A 170 9.29 26.93 -18.51
N LEU A 171 8.42 25.93 -18.42
CA LEU A 171 7.57 25.53 -19.53
C LEU A 171 6.08 25.86 -19.36
N ALA A 172 5.62 26.25 -18.16
CA ALA A 172 4.19 26.51 -17.91
C ALA A 172 3.60 27.62 -18.80
N LYS A 173 4.43 28.57 -19.27
CA LYS A 173 4.03 29.63 -20.20
C LYS A 173 3.63 29.13 -21.59
N TYR A 174 3.99 27.89 -21.95
CA TYR A 174 3.68 27.29 -23.25
C TYR A 174 2.47 26.37 -23.16
N THR A 175 1.31 26.87 -23.57
CA THR A 175 0.02 26.15 -23.49
C THR A 175 0.03 24.80 -24.21
N GLN A 176 0.79 24.69 -25.31
CA GLN A 176 1.00 23.46 -26.08
C GLN A 176 1.74 22.35 -25.29
N LEU A 177 2.45 22.70 -24.22
CA LEU A 177 3.19 21.77 -23.35
C LEU A 177 2.39 21.36 -22.10
N ALA A 178 1.28 22.04 -21.81
CA ALA A 178 0.49 21.83 -20.59
C ALA A 178 0.04 20.38 -20.40
N GLY A 179 -0.28 19.67 -21.49
CA GLY A 179 -0.62 18.25 -21.45
C GLY A 179 0.53 17.38 -20.93
N SER A 180 1.74 17.57 -21.45
CA SER A 180 2.94 16.83 -21.05
C SER A 180 3.36 17.17 -19.62
N LEU A 181 3.28 18.45 -19.21
CA LEU A 181 3.52 18.88 -17.82
C LEU A 181 2.52 18.25 -16.83
N LYS A 182 1.24 18.13 -17.22
CA LYS A 182 0.24 17.43 -16.40
C LYS A 182 0.55 15.94 -16.22
N HIS A 183 1.13 15.30 -17.22
CA HIS A 183 1.60 13.92 -17.11
C HIS A 183 2.80 13.80 -16.17
N LEU A 184 3.77 14.72 -16.28
CA LEU A 184 4.92 14.81 -15.39
C LEU A 184 4.48 14.92 -13.93
N ASN A 185 3.57 15.86 -13.63
CA ASN A 185 3.08 16.07 -12.26
C ASN A 185 2.40 14.82 -11.70
N LYS A 186 1.66 14.08 -12.54
CA LYS A 186 1.02 12.82 -12.14
C LYS A 186 2.03 11.72 -11.86
N ASP A 187 2.99 11.51 -12.76
CA ASP A 187 3.92 10.38 -12.67
C ASP A 187 4.84 10.55 -11.45
N THR A 188 5.39 11.75 -11.22
CA THR A 188 6.18 12.05 -10.02
C THR A 188 5.34 11.86 -8.74
N TYR A 189 4.10 12.37 -8.70
CA TYR A 189 3.23 12.22 -7.53
C TYR A 189 2.93 10.74 -7.21
N TYR A 190 2.56 9.94 -8.22
CA TYR A 190 2.23 8.53 -7.99
C TYR A 190 3.46 7.69 -7.66
N TYR A 191 4.65 8.07 -8.15
CA TYR A 191 5.91 7.45 -7.74
C TYR A 191 6.18 7.66 -6.24
N THR A 192 6.17 8.92 -5.78
CA THR A 192 6.36 9.25 -4.34
C THR A 192 5.36 8.50 -3.46
N LYS A 193 4.08 8.51 -3.84
CA LYS A 193 3.03 7.81 -3.11
C LYS A 193 3.23 6.30 -3.09
N GLN A 194 3.71 5.71 -4.19
CA GLN A 194 3.96 4.27 -4.25
C GLN A 194 5.11 3.86 -3.32
N LEU A 195 6.17 4.67 -3.23
CA LEU A 195 7.24 4.43 -2.25
C LEU A 195 6.74 4.54 -0.82
N GLN A 196 5.88 5.52 -0.51
CA GLN A 196 5.27 5.62 0.81
C GLN A 196 4.39 4.40 1.15
N GLU A 197 3.56 3.95 0.22
CA GLU A 197 2.74 2.74 0.41
C GLU A 197 3.62 1.51 0.69
N TYR A 198 4.77 1.40 0.03
CA TYR A 198 5.74 0.34 0.28
C TYR A 198 6.37 0.44 1.68
N LYS A 199 6.70 1.66 2.14
CA LYS A 199 7.15 1.88 3.52
C LYS A 199 6.09 1.45 4.54
N GLU A 200 4.83 1.81 4.29
CA GLU A 200 3.71 1.48 5.19
C GLU A 200 3.45 -0.03 5.21
N ALA A 201 3.34 -0.67 4.04
CA ALA A 201 3.13 -2.11 3.92
C ALA A 201 4.29 -2.95 4.49
N PHE A 202 5.50 -2.38 4.59
CA PHE A 202 6.60 -3.06 5.26
C PHE A 202 6.43 -3.10 6.78
N LYS A 203 5.74 -2.13 7.39
CA LYS A 203 5.53 -2.10 8.85
C LYS A 203 4.55 -3.17 9.33
N ASP A 204 3.73 -3.72 8.43
CA ASP A 204 2.75 -4.75 8.77
C ASP A 204 3.46 -6.05 9.20
N LYS A 205 3.49 -6.28 10.53
CA LYS A 205 4.12 -7.45 11.13
C LYS A 205 3.26 -8.68 10.91
N LYS A 206 3.88 -9.76 10.44
CA LYS A 206 3.20 -11.06 10.37
C LYS A 206 3.30 -11.78 11.72
N LYS A 207 2.52 -12.85 11.89
CA LYS A 207 2.37 -13.54 13.19
C LYS A 207 3.70 -14.10 13.75
N ALA A 208 4.53 -14.72 12.91
CA ALA A 208 5.79 -15.30 13.39
C ALA A 208 6.79 -14.20 13.75
N GLU A 209 6.82 -13.13 12.97
CA GLU A 209 7.60 -11.92 13.26
C GLU A 209 7.17 -11.22 14.55
N ALA A 210 5.87 -11.01 14.76
CA ALA A 210 5.36 -10.39 15.99
C ALA A 210 5.72 -11.24 17.23
N LYS A 211 5.56 -12.56 17.13
CA LYS A 211 5.91 -13.50 18.20
C LYS A 211 7.42 -13.54 18.46
N ALA A 212 8.25 -13.50 17.41
CA ALA A 212 9.71 -13.40 17.55
C ALA A 212 10.13 -12.13 18.29
N MET A 213 9.55 -10.97 17.93
CA MET A 213 9.84 -9.70 18.61
C MET A 213 9.38 -9.70 20.06
N GLU A 214 8.21 -10.28 20.36
CA GLU A 214 7.73 -10.43 21.74
C GLU A 214 8.70 -11.27 22.60
N LEU A 215 9.17 -12.38 22.03
CA LEU A 215 10.12 -13.30 22.65
C LEU A 215 11.50 -12.65 22.87
N LEU A 216 12.03 -11.96 21.86
CA LEU A 216 13.32 -11.27 21.94
C LEU A 216 13.28 -10.10 22.94
N ASN A 217 12.17 -9.35 23.01
CA ASN A 217 12.00 -8.28 24.00
C ASN A 217 12.01 -8.77 25.46
N LYS A 218 11.85 -10.08 25.71
CA LYS A 218 11.99 -10.67 27.06
C LYS A 218 13.46 -10.95 27.42
N VAL A 219 14.38 -10.92 26.44
CA VAL A 219 15.81 -11.15 26.65
C VAL A 219 16.50 -9.82 27.01
N PRO A 220 17.09 -9.69 28.23
CA PRO A 220 17.76 -8.46 28.64
C PRO A 220 18.94 -8.08 27.74
N ALA A 221 19.78 -9.06 27.36
CA ALA A 221 20.90 -8.85 26.45
C ALA A 221 20.45 -8.27 25.09
N TYR A 222 19.28 -8.67 24.59
CA TYR A 222 18.71 -8.12 23.37
C TYR A 222 18.23 -6.67 23.54
N LYS A 223 17.59 -6.33 24.66
CA LYS A 223 17.17 -4.95 24.98
C LYS A 223 18.38 -4.01 25.06
N ASP A 224 19.43 -4.45 25.73
CA ASP A 224 20.66 -3.69 25.88
C ASP A 224 21.37 -3.51 24.53
N PHE A 225 21.38 -4.56 23.71
CA PHE A 225 21.91 -4.50 22.36
C PHE A 225 21.11 -3.52 21.49
N LEU A 226 19.78 -3.58 21.52
CA LEU A 226 18.91 -2.67 20.79
C LEU A 226 19.14 -1.21 21.22
N ALA A 227 19.24 -0.94 22.52
CA ALA A 227 19.49 0.39 23.06
C ALA A 227 20.87 0.98 22.68
N LYS A 228 21.84 0.13 22.33
CA LYS A 228 23.20 0.56 21.95
C LYS A 228 23.41 0.65 20.45
N HIS A 229 22.74 -0.20 19.66
CA HIS A 229 23.03 -0.39 18.23
C HIS A 229 21.89 0.07 17.30
N SER A 230 20.73 0.47 17.83
CA SER A 230 19.64 1.06 17.03
C SER A 230 19.95 2.50 16.64
N GLN A 231 19.72 2.86 15.38
CA GLN A 231 19.81 4.25 14.92
C GLN A 231 18.84 5.17 15.67
N LEU A 232 17.65 4.66 16.04
CA LEU A 232 16.72 5.41 16.89
C LEU A 232 17.30 5.70 18.26
N ALA A 233 17.99 4.72 18.87
CA ALA A 233 18.62 4.93 20.17
C ALA A 233 19.72 6.01 20.08
N GLY A 234 20.47 6.05 18.98
CA GLY A 234 21.35 7.17 18.65
C GLY A 234 20.62 8.51 18.62
N LEU A 235 19.46 8.60 17.95
CA LEU A 235 18.64 9.83 17.90
C LEU A 235 18.07 10.25 19.27
N PHE A 236 17.71 9.30 20.14
CA PHE A 236 17.23 9.60 21.50
C PHE A 236 18.37 9.97 22.46
N ASN A 237 19.53 9.34 22.33
CA ASN A 237 20.72 9.66 23.11
C ASN A 237 21.34 10.99 22.68
N LEU A 238 21.27 11.35 21.39
CA LEU A 238 21.72 12.66 20.87
C LEU A 238 20.89 13.83 21.40
N LYS A 239 19.62 13.62 21.78
CA LYS A 239 18.80 14.65 22.43
C LYS A 239 19.17 14.92 23.90
N LEU A 240 19.95 14.04 24.52
CA LEU A 240 20.30 14.14 25.94
C LEU A 240 21.66 14.81 26.17
N THR A 241 22.53 14.93 25.15
CA THR A 241 23.92 15.32 25.38
C THR A 241 24.38 16.64 24.76
N ASP A 242 23.71 17.22 23.75
CA ASP A 242 23.95 18.63 23.38
C ASP A 242 22.97 19.12 22.30
N GLY A 243 22.32 20.26 22.56
CA GLY A 243 21.22 20.83 21.79
C GLY A 243 21.58 21.47 20.44
N LYS A 244 22.53 20.93 19.67
CA LYS A 244 22.84 21.42 18.31
C LYS A 244 23.30 20.29 17.40
N ARG A 245 22.36 19.68 16.67
CA ARG A 245 22.61 19.04 15.37
C ARG A 245 21.31 18.95 14.58
N SER A 246 21.30 19.64 13.45
CA SER A 246 20.26 19.64 12.43
C SER A 246 20.15 18.25 11.80
N VAL A 247 19.04 17.55 12.02
CA VAL A 247 18.74 16.31 11.29
C VAL A 247 18.25 16.70 9.90
N GLU A 248 19.16 16.73 8.93
CA GLU A 248 18.86 17.10 7.55
C GLU A 248 17.84 16.11 6.95
N GLY A 249 16.76 16.65 6.36
CA GLY A 249 15.58 15.89 5.91
C GLY A 249 14.37 15.94 6.84
N LEU A 250 14.54 16.35 8.10
CA LEU A 250 13.47 16.96 8.89
C LEU A 250 13.93 18.39 9.17
N GLN A 251 13.38 19.36 8.43
CA GLN A 251 13.49 20.76 8.81
C GLN A 251 12.86 20.93 10.20
N THR A 252 13.65 20.68 11.25
CA THR A 252 13.25 20.98 12.62
C THR A 252 13.20 22.49 12.73
N ARG A 253 12.17 23.00 13.42
CA ARG A 253 11.91 24.44 13.61
C ARG A 253 13.19 25.23 13.95
N SER A 254 14.07 24.64 14.75
CA SER A 254 15.38 25.17 15.14
C SER A 254 16.37 25.42 13.99
N VAL A 255 16.34 24.60 12.92
CA VAL A 255 17.24 24.76 11.77
C VAL A 255 16.75 25.88 10.86
N VAL A 256 15.43 25.94 10.66
CA VAL A 256 14.81 27.01 9.91
C VAL A 256 14.95 28.34 10.65
N GLU A 257 14.82 28.35 11.98
CA GLU A 257 15.09 29.51 12.82
C GLU A 257 16.56 29.97 12.74
N ALA A 258 17.53 29.03 12.68
CA ALA A 258 18.94 29.36 12.54
C ALA A 258 19.28 29.95 11.15
N THR A 259 18.77 29.36 10.06
CA THR A 259 18.97 29.88 8.69
C THR A 259 18.25 31.21 8.46
N ILE A 260 17.10 31.41 9.11
CA ILE A 260 16.40 32.70 9.10
C ILE A 260 17.21 33.75 9.87
N GLN A 261 17.77 33.42 11.03
CA GLN A 261 18.64 34.34 11.78
C GLN A 261 19.89 34.75 11.00
N GLU A 262 20.45 33.84 10.20
CA GLU A 262 21.61 34.08 9.35
C GLU A 262 21.27 34.99 8.14
N LYS A 263 20.06 34.87 7.56
CA LYS A 263 19.65 35.66 6.39
C LYS A 263 18.91 36.96 6.68
N VAL A 264 18.29 37.09 7.86
CA VAL A 264 17.44 38.24 8.22
C VAL A 264 18.18 39.24 9.12
N GLY A 265 19.35 38.86 9.65
CA GLY A 265 20.12 39.70 10.58
C GLY A 265 19.43 39.87 11.93
N THR A 266 20.16 40.40 12.92
CA THR A 266 19.72 40.56 14.32
C THR A 266 18.68 41.67 14.54
N SER A 267 17.89 42.05 13.53
CA SER A 267 16.87 43.10 13.71
C SER A 267 15.62 42.54 14.44
N PRO A 268 15.19 43.15 15.56
CA PRO A 268 14.05 42.67 16.35
C PRO A 268 12.72 42.66 15.59
N GLN A 269 12.46 43.66 14.73
CA GLN A 269 11.22 43.73 13.94
C GLN A 269 11.12 42.61 12.87
N ALA A 270 12.22 42.23 12.23
CA ALA A 270 12.18 41.21 11.18
C ALA A 270 12.00 39.79 11.75
N LYS A 271 12.52 39.52 12.95
CA LYS A 271 12.24 38.26 13.68
C LYS A 271 10.75 38.11 14.00
N GLN A 272 10.07 39.19 14.35
CA GLN A 272 8.66 39.18 14.70
C GLN A 272 7.77 38.97 13.46
N ALA A 273 8.06 39.66 12.36
CA ALA A 273 7.36 39.48 11.09
C ALA A 273 7.55 38.08 10.48
N VAL A 274 8.75 37.50 10.60
CA VAL A 274 9.02 36.14 10.13
C VAL A 274 8.35 35.09 11.02
N SER A 275 8.33 35.28 12.34
CA SER A 275 7.59 34.38 13.24
C SER A 275 6.09 34.35 12.92
N GLU A 276 5.47 35.50 12.69
CA GLU A 276 4.05 35.57 12.32
C GLU A 276 3.76 34.96 10.94
N ALA A 277 4.65 35.17 9.95
CA ALA A 277 4.53 34.54 8.64
C ALA A 277 4.69 33.02 8.72
N MET A 278 5.57 32.55 9.61
CA MET A 278 5.85 31.14 9.83
C MET A 278 4.71 30.44 10.57
N ASP A 279 4.13 31.06 11.60
CA ASP A 279 2.95 30.53 12.30
C ASP A 279 1.74 30.43 11.37
N LYS A 280 1.52 31.44 10.50
CA LYS A 280 0.47 31.39 9.46
C LYS A 280 0.76 30.31 8.41
N ALA A 281 2.03 30.08 8.04
CA ALA A 281 2.41 29.03 7.11
C ALA A 281 2.26 27.63 7.72
N SER A 282 2.64 27.44 8.98
CA SER A 282 2.46 26.19 9.73
C SER A 282 0.98 25.83 9.90
N GLN A 283 0.12 26.80 10.21
CA GLN A 283 -1.32 26.56 10.30
C GLN A 283 -1.93 26.12 8.96
N LYS A 284 -1.54 26.77 7.85
CA LYS A 284 -1.96 26.34 6.51
C LYS A 284 -1.39 24.97 6.15
N PHE A 285 -0.15 24.67 6.53
CA PHE A 285 0.49 23.38 6.31
C PHE A 285 -0.19 22.27 7.11
N ASP A 286 -0.56 22.51 8.37
CA ASP A 286 -1.29 21.55 9.19
C ASP A 286 -2.71 21.29 8.67
N GLU A 287 -3.39 22.32 8.15
CA GLU A 287 -4.67 22.15 7.45
C GLU A 287 -4.51 21.32 6.16
N LEU A 288 -3.43 21.55 5.41
CA LEU A 288 -3.09 20.79 4.20
C LEU A 288 -2.69 19.35 4.52
N LYS A 289 -1.95 19.11 5.61
CA LYS A 289 -1.58 17.78 6.11
C LYS A 289 -2.79 16.98 6.61
N LYS A 290 -3.79 17.65 7.21
CA LYS A 290 -5.08 17.04 7.54
C LYS A 290 -5.85 16.60 6.29
N ARG A 291 -5.78 17.36 5.19
CA ARG A 291 -6.43 17.01 3.91
C ARG A 291 -5.63 15.98 3.09
N PHE A 292 -4.31 15.97 3.25
CA PHE A 292 -3.38 15.09 2.52
C PHE A 292 -2.28 14.57 3.46
N PRO A 293 -2.55 13.51 4.26
CA PRO A 293 -1.64 13.00 5.28
C PRO A 293 -0.35 12.37 4.73
N SER A 294 -0.22 12.25 3.41
CA SER A 294 0.92 11.66 2.70
C SER A 294 1.87 12.70 2.08
N LEU A 295 1.67 13.99 2.31
CA LEU A 295 2.54 15.04 1.74
C LEU A 295 3.62 15.40 2.75
N ASN A 296 4.90 15.29 2.34
CA ASN A 296 6.02 15.71 3.16
C ASN A 296 6.34 17.19 2.94
N ASN A 297 6.04 17.75 1.75
CA ASN A 297 6.30 19.15 1.39
C ASN A 297 5.14 19.78 0.58
N ALA A 298 5.01 21.12 0.64
CA ALA A 298 4.00 21.88 -0.12
C ALA A 298 4.17 21.76 -1.65
N GLY A 299 5.41 21.58 -2.14
CA GLY A 299 5.72 21.35 -3.55
C GLY A 299 5.33 19.97 -4.10
N GLU A 300 4.85 19.06 -3.25
CA GLU A 300 4.31 17.75 -3.64
C GLU A 300 2.79 17.76 -3.82
N MET A 301 2.12 18.90 -3.58
CA MET A 301 0.69 19.05 -3.79
C MET A 301 0.33 18.80 -5.26
N PRO A 302 -0.59 17.87 -5.55
CA PRO A 302 -0.99 17.59 -6.91
C PRO A 302 -2.01 18.62 -7.41
N ASP A 303 -1.81 19.15 -8.62
CA ASP A 303 -2.79 20.00 -9.33
C ASP A 303 -4.00 19.20 -9.88
N PHE A 304 -4.16 17.95 -9.44
CA PHE A 304 -5.18 17.03 -9.89
C PHE A 304 -5.71 16.23 -8.70
N LYS A 305 -6.95 15.73 -8.80
CA LYS A 305 -7.53 14.86 -7.78
C LYS A 305 -6.84 13.48 -7.78
N PRO A 306 -6.11 13.10 -6.72
CA PRO A 306 -5.41 11.81 -6.69
C PRO A 306 -6.37 10.62 -6.60
N ASN A 307 -6.00 9.52 -7.23
CA ASN A 307 -6.66 8.24 -7.06
C ASN A 307 -5.83 7.34 -6.13
N ASN A 308 -6.27 7.20 -4.88
CA ASN A 308 -5.61 6.39 -3.86
C ASN A 308 -5.52 4.90 -4.25
N MET A 309 -6.40 4.40 -5.13
CA MET A 309 -6.36 3.01 -5.56
C MET A 309 -5.14 2.70 -6.42
N LYS A 310 -4.57 3.68 -7.14
CA LYS A 310 -3.46 3.43 -8.08
C LYS A 310 -2.22 2.84 -7.43
N THR A 311 -1.98 3.11 -6.14
CA THR A 311 -0.81 2.60 -5.41
C THR A 311 -1.08 1.33 -4.61
N LYS A 312 -2.36 0.98 -4.40
CA LYS A 312 -2.77 -0.22 -3.66
C LYS A 312 -2.53 -1.50 -4.48
N LYS A 313 -2.27 -2.61 -3.78
CA LYS A 313 -2.08 -3.94 -4.38
C LYS A 313 -3.39 -4.43 -5.00
N LEU A 314 -3.30 -5.30 -6.01
CA LEU A 314 -4.49 -5.89 -6.66
C LEU A 314 -5.44 -6.54 -5.65
N ALA A 315 -4.90 -7.28 -4.69
CA ALA A 315 -5.69 -7.95 -3.64
C ALA A 315 -6.41 -6.98 -2.67
N ASP A 316 -6.01 -5.71 -2.64
CA ASP A 316 -6.67 -4.67 -1.83
C ASP A 316 -7.67 -3.86 -2.66
N ARG A 317 -7.64 -4.02 -4.00
CA ARG A 317 -8.65 -3.51 -4.94
C ARG A 317 -9.79 -4.51 -5.17
N LEU A 318 -9.61 -5.77 -4.78
CA LEU A 318 -10.63 -6.79 -4.88
C LEU A 318 -11.58 -6.70 -3.67
N GLU A 319 -12.87 -6.56 -3.95
CA GLU A 319 -13.95 -6.66 -2.97
C GLU A 319 -14.75 -7.92 -3.19
N TRP A 320 -14.96 -8.64 -2.09
CA TRP A 320 -15.83 -9.81 -2.07
C TRP A 320 -17.21 -9.37 -1.65
N GLY A 321 -18.21 -9.91 -2.32
CA GLY A 321 -19.59 -9.66 -1.96
C GLY A 321 -20.48 -10.80 -2.40
N GLY A 322 -21.75 -10.58 -2.17
CA GLY A 322 -22.80 -11.42 -2.67
C GLY A 322 -24.12 -10.70 -2.62
N ASN A 323 -25.12 -11.32 -3.23
CA ASN A 323 -26.48 -10.83 -3.12
C ASN A 323 -27.47 -11.97 -3.00
N LEU A 324 -28.62 -11.62 -2.43
CA LEU A 324 -29.78 -12.46 -2.26
C LEU A 324 -30.94 -11.81 -3.00
N GLN A 325 -31.60 -12.58 -3.86
CA GLN A 325 -32.76 -12.14 -4.60
C GLN A 325 -33.85 -13.19 -4.44
N PHE A 326 -35.03 -12.74 -4.00
CA PHE A 326 -36.21 -13.58 -3.88
C PHE A 326 -37.08 -13.37 -5.12
N LYS A 327 -37.44 -14.47 -5.79
CA LYS A 327 -38.38 -14.47 -6.91
C LYS A 327 -39.64 -15.19 -6.49
N ARG A 328 -40.78 -14.51 -6.69
CA ARG A 328 -42.11 -15.06 -6.42
C ARG A 328 -42.44 -16.16 -7.43
N ASN A 329 -43.22 -17.13 -6.98
CA ASN A 329 -43.78 -18.20 -7.81
C ASN A 329 -44.44 -17.64 -9.09
N SER A 330 -44.26 -18.33 -10.21
CA SER A 330 -44.91 -18.09 -11.50
C SER A 330 -45.52 -19.41 -11.99
N THR A 331 -46.38 -19.36 -13.01
CA THR A 331 -47.03 -20.56 -13.59
C THR A 331 -46.04 -21.68 -13.95
N PHE A 332 -44.77 -21.36 -14.21
CA PHE A 332 -43.75 -22.33 -14.66
C PHE A 332 -42.56 -22.49 -13.71
N LEU A 333 -42.42 -21.67 -12.65
CA LEU A 333 -41.25 -21.68 -11.76
C LEU A 333 -41.67 -21.48 -10.30
N PRO A 334 -41.22 -22.34 -9.37
CA PRO A 334 -41.53 -22.21 -7.95
C PRO A 334 -40.88 -20.97 -7.33
N THR A 335 -41.26 -20.63 -6.09
CA THR A 335 -40.58 -19.58 -5.33
C THR A 335 -39.10 -19.93 -5.22
N THR A 336 -38.24 -19.04 -5.72
CA THR A 336 -36.79 -19.27 -5.79
C THR A 336 -36.04 -18.21 -5.01
N THR A 337 -34.99 -18.66 -4.31
CA THR A 337 -33.98 -17.80 -3.69
C THR A 337 -32.72 -17.90 -4.52
N ASN A 338 -32.36 -16.80 -5.17
CA ASN A 338 -31.11 -16.67 -5.90
C ASN A 338 -30.03 -16.13 -4.96
N MET A 339 -29.03 -16.96 -4.70
CA MET A 339 -27.85 -16.59 -3.93
C MET A 339 -26.69 -16.39 -4.89
N ALA A 340 -25.97 -15.26 -4.79
CA ALA A 340 -24.80 -15.04 -5.62
C ALA A 340 -23.58 -14.64 -4.82
N LEU A 341 -22.44 -15.12 -5.31
CA LEU A 341 -21.11 -14.72 -4.91
C LEU A 341 -20.51 -13.82 -5.98
N GLN A 342 -19.87 -12.73 -5.57
CA GLN A 342 -19.40 -11.68 -6.46
C GLN A 342 -17.99 -11.24 -6.07
N LEU A 343 -17.19 -10.95 -7.09
CA LEU A 343 -15.87 -10.40 -6.97
C LEU A 343 -15.79 -9.12 -7.80
N ALA A 344 -15.61 -7.98 -7.12
CA ALA A 344 -15.49 -6.68 -7.73
C ALA A 344 -14.04 -6.17 -7.68
N TYR A 345 -13.61 -5.46 -8.72
CA TYR A 345 -12.34 -4.75 -8.82
C TYR A 345 -12.58 -3.24 -8.79
N LYS A 346 -11.99 -2.54 -7.81
CA LYS A 346 -12.03 -1.09 -7.70
C LYS A 346 -11.02 -0.41 -8.62
N PHE A 347 -11.51 0.40 -9.55
CA PHE A 347 -10.66 1.26 -10.37
C PHE A 347 -10.30 2.56 -9.63
N ASN A 348 -11.24 3.10 -8.87
CA ASN A 348 -11.06 4.27 -8.01
C ASN A 348 -12.01 4.16 -6.80
N GLU A 349 -12.02 5.14 -5.90
CA GLU A 349 -12.89 5.13 -4.71
C GLU A 349 -14.40 5.22 -5.03
N LYS A 350 -14.75 5.52 -6.29
CA LYS A 350 -16.12 5.69 -6.76
C LYS A 350 -16.56 4.61 -7.75
N THR A 351 -15.67 3.93 -8.46
CA THR A 351 -16.05 3.01 -9.54
C THR A 351 -15.41 1.64 -9.37
N SER A 352 -16.23 0.63 -9.59
CA SER A 352 -15.87 -0.79 -9.52
C SER A 352 -16.51 -1.54 -10.68
N ALA A 353 -15.88 -2.62 -11.13
CA ALA A 353 -16.54 -3.61 -11.99
C ALA A 353 -16.23 -5.00 -11.48
N GLY A 354 -17.15 -5.93 -11.66
CA GLY A 354 -17.00 -7.27 -11.13
C GLY A 354 -17.71 -8.33 -11.94
N VAL A 355 -17.45 -9.56 -11.52
CA VAL A 355 -18.11 -10.76 -12.01
C VAL A 355 -18.71 -11.53 -10.84
N GLY A 356 -19.74 -12.32 -11.11
CA GLY A 356 -20.43 -13.10 -10.10
C GLY A 356 -20.96 -14.41 -10.62
N LEU A 357 -21.12 -15.34 -9.69
CA LEU A 357 -21.77 -16.63 -9.88
C LEU A 357 -23.01 -16.62 -9.00
N SER A 358 -24.14 -17.00 -9.56
CA SER A 358 -25.43 -17.09 -8.89
C SER A 358 -25.98 -18.50 -8.98
N TYR A 359 -26.67 -18.92 -7.94
CA TYR A 359 -27.29 -20.22 -7.80
C TYR A 359 -28.74 -20.02 -7.37
N ALA A 360 -29.66 -20.61 -8.13
CA ALA A 360 -31.09 -20.52 -7.91
C ALA A 360 -31.57 -21.75 -7.14
N LEU A 361 -32.01 -21.54 -5.90
CA LEU A 361 -32.59 -22.57 -5.05
C LEU A 361 -34.11 -22.45 -5.07
N GLY A 362 -34.82 -23.47 -5.55
CA GLY A 362 -36.27 -23.57 -5.45
C GLY A 362 -36.68 -24.03 -4.06
N MET A 363 -37.70 -23.39 -3.49
CA MET A 363 -38.22 -23.66 -2.15
C MET A 363 -39.62 -24.28 -2.15
N GLY A 364 -40.22 -24.54 -3.33
CA GLY A 364 -41.58 -25.07 -3.47
C GLY A 364 -42.61 -24.00 -3.86
N SER A 365 -43.89 -24.39 -3.90
CA SER A 365 -45.00 -23.50 -4.24
C SER A 365 -45.53 -22.71 -3.04
N ASP A 366 -45.55 -23.32 -1.85
CA ASP A 366 -46.23 -22.82 -0.64
C ASP A 366 -45.51 -23.24 0.67
N LEU A 367 -45.81 -22.59 1.80
CA LEU A 367 -45.17 -22.82 3.12
C LEU A 367 -45.35 -24.26 3.66
N ASP A 368 -46.39 -24.96 3.21
CA ASP A 368 -46.69 -26.34 3.62
C ASP A 368 -46.01 -27.39 2.72
N HIS A 369 -45.39 -26.99 1.61
CA HIS A 369 -44.76 -27.88 0.63
C HIS A 369 -43.34 -27.42 0.28
N ILE A 370 -42.48 -27.32 1.29
CA ILE A 370 -41.07 -26.95 1.12
C ILE A 370 -40.32 -28.09 0.41
N LYS A 371 -40.01 -27.92 -0.87
CA LYS A 371 -39.14 -28.83 -1.64
C LYS A 371 -37.91 -28.07 -2.12
N LEU A 372 -36.76 -28.41 -1.54
CA LEU A 372 -35.47 -27.91 -1.99
C LEU A 372 -35.17 -28.52 -3.36
N SER A 373 -35.07 -27.67 -4.37
CA SER A 373 -34.78 -28.09 -5.74
C SER A 373 -33.75 -27.19 -6.40
N HIS A 374 -32.88 -27.79 -7.21
CA HIS A 374 -31.91 -27.06 -8.02
C HIS A 374 -32.66 -26.43 -9.20
N GLN A 375 -32.65 -25.10 -9.32
CA GLN A 375 -33.43 -24.38 -10.34
C GLN A 375 -32.54 -23.67 -11.38
N GLY A 376 -31.23 -23.55 -11.13
CA GLY A 376 -30.30 -23.04 -12.13
C GLY A 376 -29.02 -22.42 -11.58
N LEU A 377 -28.16 -22.04 -12.52
CA LEU A 377 -26.92 -21.30 -12.30
C LEU A 377 -26.93 -20.04 -13.15
N GLY A 378 -26.28 -18.97 -12.71
CA GLY A 378 -26.20 -17.75 -13.50
C GLY A 378 -24.84 -17.08 -13.38
N LEU A 379 -24.34 -16.56 -14.49
CA LEU A 379 -23.16 -15.72 -14.57
C LEU A 379 -23.58 -14.26 -14.57
N ARG A 380 -22.84 -13.42 -13.86
CA ARG A 380 -23.12 -11.99 -13.75
C ARG A 380 -21.86 -11.19 -14.02
N SER A 381 -22.01 -10.08 -14.72
CA SER A 381 -21.02 -9.02 -14.82
C SER A 381 -21.69 -7.71 -14.43
N PHE A 382 -20.96 -6.85 -13.74
CA PHE A 382 -21.53 -5.61 -13.25
C PHE A 382 -20.48 -4.50 -13.19
N PHE A 383 -20.96 -3.27 -13.28
CA PHE A 383 -20.25 -2.03 -13.15
C PHE A 383 -21.03 -1.15 -12.17
N GLU A 384 -20.33 -0.60 -11.18
CA GLU A 384 -20.91 0.26 -10.15
C GLU A 384 -20.19 1.60 -10.15
N MET A 385 -20.96 2.68 -10.01
CA MET A 385 -20.45 4.03 -9.89
C MET A 385 -21.14 4.76 -8.74
N LYS A 386 -20.36 5.15 -7.74
CA LYS A 386 -20.78 5.98 -6.62
C LYS A 386 -21.18 7.37 -7.11
N VAL A 387 -22.46 7.67 -7.00
CA VAL A 387 -23.03 8.97 -7.37
C VAL A 387 -22.84 9.94 -6.21
N LYS A 388 -23.43 9.64 -5.05
CA LYS A 388 -23.36 10.49 -3.86
C LYS A 388 -23.62 9.69 -2.58
N ALA A 389 -22.85 9.96 -1.53
CA ALA A 389 -23.01 9.32 -0.22
C ALA A 389 -23.11 7.79 -0.29
N SER A 390 -24.29 7.23 -0.04
CA SER A 390 -24.56 5.79 -0.04
C SER A 390 -25.18 5.28 -1.35
N PHE A 391 -25.40 6.16 -2.33
CA PHE A 391 -26.05 5.86 -3.60
C PHE A 391 -25.04 5.57 -4.71
N PHE A 392 -25.31 4.49 -5.44
CA PHE A 392 -24.52 3.99 -6.54
C PHE A 392 -25.44 3.75 -7.75
N ALA A 393 -24.97 4.09 -8.93
CA ALA A 393 -25.55 3.66 -10.20
C ALA A 393 -24.92 2.33 -10.59
N VAL A 394 -25.72 1.39 -11.08
CA VAL A 394 -25.27 0.04 -11.44
C VAL A 394 -25.73 -0.29 -12.85
N ALA A 395 -24.84 -0.89 -13.63
CA ALA A 395 -25.16 -1.49 -14.92
C ALA A 395 -24.49 -2.87 -15.00
N GLY A 396 -25.11 -3.86 -15.63
CA GLY A 396 -24.55 -5.20 -15.69
C GLY A 396 -25.24 -6.12 -16.67
N GLY A 397 -24.55 -7.18 -17.07
CA GLY A 397 -25.09 -8.26 -17.88
C GLY A 397 -25.21 -9.53 -17.06
N GLU A 398 -26.27 -10.29 -17.26
CA GLU A 398 -26.41 -11.62 -16.66
C GLU A 398 -26.73 -12.65 -17.71
N ALA A 399 -26.28 -13.87 -17.50
CA ALA A 399 -26.68 -15.03 -18.26
C ALA A 399 -27.15 -16.06 -17.25
N ASN A 400 -28.42 -16.45 -17.31
CA ASN A 400 -29.01 -17.41 -16.39
C ASN A 400 -29.28 -18.73 -17.13
N TYR A 401 -28.67 -19.80 -16.67
CA TYR A 401 -28.97 -21.16 -17.10
C TYR A 401 -30.06 -21.74 -16.19
N LEU A 402 -31.27 -21.81 -16.72
CA LEU A 402 -32.41 -22.43 -16.04
C LEU A 402 -32.34 -23.93 -16.28
N SER A 403 -32.29 -24.72 -15.23
CA SER A 403 -32.20 -26.18 -15.36
C SER A 403 -33.06 -26.90 -14.35
N HIS A 404 -33.87 -27.82 -14.86
CA HIS A 404 -34.32 -28.96 -14.10
C HIS A 404 -33.19 -30.00 -14.18
N ILE A 405 -32.08 -29.80 -13.45
CA ILE A 405 -30.90 -30.70 -13.55
C ILE A 405 -31.31 -32.09 -13.11
N ARG A 406 -31.40 -33.03 -14.07
CA ARG A 406 -31.44 -34.47 -13.79
C ARG A 406 -30.04 -35.12 -13.88
N GLN A 407 -29.11 -34.58 -14.69
CA GLN A 407 -27.72 -35.06 -14.85
C GLN A 407 -26.71 -33.95 -15.23
N VAL A 408 -25.42 -34.15 -14.86
CA VAL A 408 -24.30 -33.18 -15.00
C VAL A 408 -23.78 -33.04 -16.45
N GLY A 409 -24.12 -33.96 -17.35
CA GLY A 409 -23.66 -33.98 -18.75
C GLY A 409 -24.30 -32.93 -19.68
N GLU A 410 -25.36 -32.24 -19.26
CA GLU A 410 -26.09 -31.26 -20.09
C GLU A 410 -25.53 -29.82 -20.06
N LEU A 411 -24.40 -29.60 -19.37
CA LEU A 411 -23.78 -28.28 -19.20
C LEU A 411 -23.17 -27.69 -20.50
N THR A 412 -23.16 -28.44 -21.61
CA THR A 412 -22.50 -28.06 -22.87
C THR A 412 -23.43 -27.43 -23.92
N SER A 413 -24.75 -27.43 -23.74
CA SER A 413 -25.68 -26.83 -24.72
C SER A 413 -25.89 -25.32 -24.47
N PHE A 414 -25.35 -24.47 -25.35
CA PHE A 414 -25.35 -23.00 -25.23
C PHE A 414 -26.75 -22.34 -25.31
N GLN A 415 -27.75 -23.04 -25.86
CA GLN A 415 -29.09 -22.50 -26.16
C GLN A 415 -30.02 -22.34 -24.92
N LYS A 416 -29.59 -22.81 -23.74
CA LYS A 416 -30.35 -22.72 -22.47
C LYS A 416 -29.98 -21.50 -21.59
N TRP A 417 -29.03 -20.66 -22.02
CA TRP A 417 -28.63 -19.46 -21.31
C TRP A 417 -29.51 -18.26 -21.68
N GLN A 418 -30.21 -17.72 -20.69
CA GLN A 418 -31.07 -16.56 -20.82
C GLN A 418 -30.29 -15.28 -20.48
N PRO A 419 -30.03 -14.39 -21.46
CA PRO A 419 -29.33 -13.15 -21.22
C PRO A 419 -30.26 -12.09 -20.58
N SER A 420 -29.68 -11.23 -19.76
CA SER A 420 -30.33 -10.08 -19.12
C SER A 420 -29.40 -8.87 -19.16
N ALA A 421 -29.95 -7.68 -19.34
CA ALA A 421 -29.19 -6.43 -19.39
C ALA A 421 -29.79 -5.48 -18.35
N LEU A 422 -29.08 -5.31 -17.24
CA LEU A 422 -29.58 -4.66 -16.04
C LEU A 422 -29.01 -3.26 -15.89
N VAL A 423 -29.86 -2.29 -15.58
CA VAL A 423 -29.46 -0.94 -15.19
C VAL A 423 -30.29 -0.53 -13.98
N GLY A 424 -29.69 0.14 -13.00
CA GLY A 424 -30.44 0.62 -11.85
C GLY A 424 -29.61 1.33 -10.81
N ALA A 425 -30.12 1.31 -9.58
CA ALA A 425 -29.57 2.02 -8.45
C ALA A 425 -29.35 1.10 -7.25
N GLU A 426 -28.37 1.46 -6.44
CA GLU A 426 -27.95 0.68 -5.30
C GLU A 426 -27.66 1.59 -4.11
N LEU A 427 -28.19 1.22 -2.95
CA LEU A 427 -27.99 1.89 -1.69
C LEU A 427 -27.12 1.01 -0.78
N LYS A 428 -25.87 1.39 -0.55
CA LYS A 428 -24.92 0.68 0.35
C LYS A 428 -24.77 1.41 1.67
N HIS A 429 -25.04 0.73 2.79
CA HIS A 429 -24.80 1.23 4.14
C HIS A 429 -23.80 0.34 4.90
N THR A 430 -23.00 0.94 5.77
CA THR A 430 -22.06 0.18 6.60
C THR A 430 -22.81 -0.40 7.79
N ILE A 431 -22.82 -1.73 7.92
CA ILE A 431 -23.52 -2.38 9.04
C ILE A 431 -22.62 -2.39 10.28
N LYS A 432 -21.47 -3.08 10.18
CA LYS A 432 -20.51 -3.20 11.28
C LYS A 432 -19.10 -3.47 10.76
N GLY A 433 -18.16 -2.63 11.17
CA GLY A 433 -16.75 -2.73 10.78
C GLY A 433 -16.57 -2.72 9.26
N LYS A 434 -16.13 -3.85 8.72
CA LYS A 434 -15.80 -4.03 7.30
C LYS A 434 -16.96 -4.50 6.42
N TRP A 435 -18.11 -4.80 7.03
CA TRP A 435 -19.29 -5.30 6.33
C TRP A 435 -20.23 -4.16 5.96
N LYS A 436 -20.60 -4.13 4.69
CA LYS A 436 -21.63 -3.25 4.15
C LYS A 436 -22.79 -4.10 3.67
N GLY A 437 -24.00 -3.64 3.93
CA GLY A 437 -25.22 -4.21 3.39
C GLY A 437 -26.02 -3.16 2.67
N GLY A 438 -27.06 -3.58 1.97
CA GLY A 438 -27.85 -2.62 1.21
C GLY A 438 -28.93 -3.25 0.37
N LEU A 439 -29.54 -2.40 -0.44
CA LEU A 439 -30.58 -2.78 -1.39
C LEU A 439 -30.17 -2.31 -2.79
N GLN A 440 -30.41 -3.17 -3.76
CA GLN A 440 -30.18 -2.91 -5.17
C GLN A 440 -31.50 -3.08 -5.92
N VAL A 441 -31.85 -2.07 -6.71
CA VAL A 441 -33.04 -2.05 -7.57
C VAL A 441 -32.55 -1.95 -9.01
N LEU A 442 -32.88 -2.95 -9.82
CA LEU A 442 -32.44 -3.05 -11.22
C LEU A 442 -33.64 -3.19 -12.13
N TYR A 443 -33.52 -2.62 -13.31
CA TYR A 443 -34.43 -2.78 -14.42
C TYR A 443 -33.73 -3.54 -15.53
N ASP A 444 -34.37 -4.61 -16.01
CA ASP A 444 -33.89 -5.42 -17.12
C ASP A 444 -34.45 -4.91 -18.44
N VAL A 445 -33.57 -4.29 -19.23
CA VAL A 445 -33.89 -3.63 -20.49
C VAL A 445 -34.34 -4.64 -21.55
N ILE A 446 -33.90 -5.89 -21.44
CA ILE A 446 -34.21 -6.96 -22.39
C ILE A 446 -35.16 -8.01 -21.81
N ALA A 447 -35.87 -7.72 -20.71
CA ALA A 447 -36.83 -8.66 -20.12
C ALA A 447 -37.92 -9.15 -21.10
N HIS A 448 -38.21 -8.40 -22.15
CA HIS A 448 -39.19 -8.76 -23.17
C HIS A 448 -38.73 -9.90 -24.09
N THR A 449 -37.42 -10.16 -24.21
CA THR A 449 -36.87 -11.25 -25.04
C THR A 449 -36.75 -12.58 -24.27
N GLN A 450 -37.12 -12.57 -22.98
CA GLN A 450 -36.93 -13.67 -22.07
C GLN A 450 -38.14 -14.61 -22.04
N ALA A 451 -37.87 -15.92 -22.04
CA ALA A 451 -38.88 -16.97 -21.91
C ALA A 451 -38.51 -17.92 -20.75
N PRO A 452 -39.38 -18.10 -19.72
CA PRO A 452 -40.65 -17.41 -19.52
C PRO A 452 -40.46 -15.92 -19.17
N ARG A 453 -41.46 -15.09 -19.51
CA ARG A 453 -41.41 -13.64 -19.28
C ARG A 453 -41.31 -13.36 -17.78
N GLN A 454 -40.22 -12.73 -17.35
CA GLN A 454 -40.01 -12.37 -15.95
C GLN A 454 -40.35 -10.89 -15.71
N SER A 455 -40.53 -10.54 -14.43
CA SER A 455 -40.62 -9.13 -14.05
C SER A 455 -39.35 -8.39 -14.51
N PRO A 456 -39.47 -7.26 -15.22
CA PRO A 456 -38.33 -6.45 -15.60
C PRO A 456 -37.65 -5.82 -14.38
N TRP A 457 -38.39 -5.65 -13.27
CA TRP A 457 -37.85 -5.14 -12.02
C TRP A 457 -37.26 -6.25 -11.16
N GLN A 458 -36.04 -6.02 -10.69
CA GLN A 458 -35.29 -6.93 -9.83
C GLN A 458 -34.84 -6.21 -8.55
N PHE A 459 -35.19 -6.80 -7.40
CA PHE A 459 -34.80 -6.32 -6.08
C PHE A 459 -33.81 -7.29 -5.46
N ARG A 460 -32.69 -6.78 -4.95
CA ARG A 460 -31.63 -7.61 -4.37
C ARG A 460 -31.11 -7.03 -3.08
N PHE A 461 -30.92 -7.89 -2.09
CA PHE A 461 -30.20 -7.57 -0.88
C PHE A 461 -28.73 -7.86 -1.11
N ILE A 462 -27.90 -6.85 -0.95
CA ILE A 462 -26.46 -6.95 -1.20
C ILE A 462 -25.72 -7.03 0.13
N TYR A 463 -24.61 -7.75 0.14
CA TYR A 463 -23.64 -7.69 1.20
C TYR A 463 -22.24 -7.67 0.58
N THR A 464 -21.39 -6.77 1.06
CA THR A 464 -20.01 -6.64 0.60
C THR A 464 -19.09 -6.53 1.79
N LYS A 465 -17.92 -7.15 1.67
CA LYS A 465 -16.85 -7.06 2.65
C LYS A 465 -15.73 -6.22 2.06
N SER A 466 -15.62 -4.99 2.55
CA SER A 466 -14.46 -4.15 2.25
C SER A 466 -13.27 -4.68 3.02
N LYS A 467 -12.10 -4.74 2.39
CA LYS A 467 -10.88 -5.16 3.07
C LYS A 467 -10.32 -4.05 3.96
#